data_AF-A0A8K0T3I3-F1
#
_entry.id   AF-A0A8K0T3I3-F1
#
_cell.length_a   1.000
_cell.length_b   1.000
_cell.length_c   1.000
_cell.angle_alpha   90.00
_cell.angle_beta   90.00
_cell.angle_gamma   90.00
#
_symmetry.space_group_name_H-M   'P 1'
#
loop_
_entity.id
_entity.type
_entity.pdbx_description
1 polymer ?
#
loop_
_entity_poly.entity_id
_entity_poly.type
_entity_poly.pdbx_seq_one_letter_code
_entity_poly.pdbx_strand_id
1 'polypeptide(L)'
;MAGNVELLKNLLDDLESSSRRRAHFYERITSIYPFHLAASYLDGGSGCCGAFGALCEYNLPLRGVNRDGSGHTVLDKLFLSIIRSHTAVRADQIFTQGDAPTTFPAEEKDICGRWDADTPQVRALFAAGYTCIPTAWKHPFCHTAVQSVCHASIMIYAAPFSPNINDTSGLFTRNCFGCGEGLALGPLHLTVVAAFYLAEKGMAGETLFGILAVAVCLLSLGADSRQLVEICVDDFLGGRQQDECRHAKFGPAALMQAVPKPVVDQWTSECQTGWLCLFEVLQLHANGRQNSIRAGSAAMGMDVDPWFNPSDPMQHSDRSWKISLEEFLSIGSEDSAMNNSSDEDEAAASDGYPDCDLCDYRGIDVHTEWLNLPCSSPEFGLVWACIQTELLTYRRLAHGDDWVSGNFSMNGLLAWLRGDSQSFQTPLVDGKMMQTHTKCGWFATSAEDFILPTAGDVSRQYSMNMEDFRRSSFLPASDLLESWISLS
;
A
#
# COMPACT_ATOMS: atom_id res chain seq x y z
N MET A 1 6.18 -18.39 10.98
CA MET A 1 7.54 -17.88 10.66
C MET A 1 8.06 -17.10 11.85
N ALA A 2 9.26 -17.40 12.36
CA ALA A 2 9.80 -16.80 13.59
C ALA A 2 10.34 -15.36 13.42
N GLY A 3 9.97 -14.65 12.35
CA GLY A 3 10.50 -13.29 12.07
C GLY A 3 12.02 -13.24 11.86
N ASN A 4 12.69 -14.38 11.75
CA ASN A 4 14.15 -14.47 11.67
C ASN A 4 14.61 -14.23 10.22
N VAL A 5 14.92 -12.97 9.93
CA VAL A 5 15.39 -12.52 8.61
C VAL A 5 16.73 -13.15 8.25
N GLU A 6 17.64 -13.33 9.21
CA GLU A 6 18.93 -13.99 8.96
C GLU A 6 18.74 -15.45 8.55
N LEU A 7 17.85 -16.18 9.22
CA LEU A 7 17.50 -17.53 8.84
C LEU A 7 16.86 -17.56 7.45
N LEU A 8 16.00 -16.60 7.13
CA LEU A 8 15.42 -16.48 5.79
C LEU A 8 16.53 -16.29 4.73
N LYS A 9 17.45 -15.34 4.94
CA LYS A 9 18.60 -15.10 4.05
C LYS A 9 19.47 -16.35 3.91
N ASN A 10 19.85 -16.99 5.02
CA ASN A 10 20.63 -18.23 5.00
C ASN A 10 19.91 -19.36 4.23
N LEU A 11 18.59 -19.51 4.41
CA LEU A 11 17.81 -20.50 3.67
C LEU A 11 17.77 -20.17 2.17
N LEU A 12 17.65 -18.90 1.80
CA LEU A 12 17.67 -18.48 0.41
C LEU A 12 19.07 -18.67 -0.22
N ASP A 13 20.15 -18.35 0.51
CA ASP A 13 21.55 -18.57 0.10
C ASP A 13 21.88 -20.06 -0.09
N ASP A 14 21.48 -20.91 0.86
CA ASP A 14 21.65 -22.37 0.79
C ASP A 14 20.91 -22.96 -0.43
N LEU A 15 19.72 -22.41 -0.72
CA LEU A 15 18.91 -22.84 -1.84
C LEU A 15 19.45 -22.31 -3.19
N GLU A 16 20.04 -21.10 -3.24
CA GLU A 16 20.65 -20.54 -4.43
C GLU A 16 21.97 -21.24 -4.81
N SER A 17 22.83 -21.50 -3.81
CA SER A 17 24.12 -22.18 -4.00
C SER A 17 23.99 -23.63 -4.48
N SER A 18 22.80 -24.24 -4.29
CA SER A 18 22.41 -25.56 -4.80
C SER A 18 22.04 -25.54 -6.30
N SER A 19 22.98 -25.05 -7.11
CA SER A 19 22.92 -24.66 -8.53
C SER A 19 22.45 -25.69 -9.58
N ARG A 20 22.07 -26.93 -9.21
CA ARG A 20 21.71 -27.95 -10.22
C ARG A 20 20.32 -27.84 -10.84
N ARG A 21 19.36 -27.09 -10.26
CA ARG A 21 18.06 -26.78 -10.89
C ARG A 21 17.43 -25.50 -10.31
N ARG A 22 17.92 -24.33 -10.71
CA ARG A 22 17.33 -23.02 -10.35
C ARG A 22 15.81 -22.95 -10.63
N ALA A 23 15.34 -23.58 -11.70
CA ALA A 23 13.90 -23.68 -12.00
C ALA A 23 13.09 -24.46 -10.93
N HIS A 24 13.63 -25.58 -10.44
CA HIS A 24 13.00 -26.36 -9.38
C HIS A 24 13.07 -25.66 -8.01
N PHE A 25 14.08 -24.80 -7.81
CA PHE A 25 14.11 -23.90 -6.66
C PHE A 25 12.95 -22.91 -6.71
N TYR A 26 12.79 -22.19 -7.84
CA TYR A 26 11.69 -21.24 -8.00
C TYR A 26 10.33 -21.92 -7.83
N GLU A 27 10.12 -23.08 -8.45
CA GLU A 27 8.87 -23.85 -8.30
C GLU A 27 8.56 -24.19 -6.83
N ARG A 28 9.58 -24.63 -6.06
CA ARG A 28 9.39 -24.98 -4.66
C ARG A 28 9.17 -23.76 -3.76
N ILE A 29 9.95 -22.70 -3.94
CA ILE A 29 9.82 -21.52 -3.08
C ILE A 29 8.53 -20.77 -3.39
N THR A 30 8.08 -20.72 -4.64
CA THR A 30 6.82 -20.06 -4.98
C THR A 30 5.61 -20.87 -4.52
N SER A 31 5.71 -22.20 -4.44
CA SER A 31 4.62 -23.06 -3.93
C SER A 31 4.25 -22.79 -2.47
N ILE A 32 5.13 -22.14 -1.70
CA ILE A 32 4.85 -21.74 -0.31
C ILE A 32 4.41 -20.28 -0.15
N TYR A 33 4.31 -19.53 -1.26
CA TYR A 33 3.82 -18.14 -1.29
C TYR A 33 4.50 -17.22 -0.25
N PRO A 34 5.82 -17.00 -0.34
CA PRO A 34 6.61 -16.37 0.72
C PRO A 34 6.17 -14.93 1.01
N PHE A 35 5.75 -14.17 0.00
CA PHE A 35 5.21 -12.82 0.19
C PHE A 35 3.87 -12.83 0.93
N HIS A 36 2.97 -13.77 0.65
CA HIS A 36 1.72 -13.94 1.39
C HIS A 36 1.98 -14.34 2.84
N LEU A 37 2.96 -15.22 3.07
CA LEU A 37 3.38 -15.57 4.42
C LEU A 37 3.95 -14.35 5.15
N ALA A 38 4.81 -13.55 4.50
CA ALA A 38 5.36 -12.33 5.09
C ALA A 38 4.25 -11.33 5.44
N ALA A 39 3.29 -11.11 4.53
CA ALA A 39 2.13 -10.24 4.75
C ALA A 39 1.20 -10.72 5.88
N SER A 40 1.02 -12.03 6.01
CA SER A 40 0.16 -12.61 7.06
C SER A 40 0.78 -12.52 8.46
N TYR A 41 2.11 -12.52 8.52
CA TYR A 41 2.92 -12.57 9.74
C TYR A 41 3.75 -11.30 9.98
N LEU A 42 3.27 -10.14 9.55
CA LEU A 42 3.86 -8.84 9.90
C LEU A 42 3.89 -8.63 11.43
N ASP A 43 4.96 -8.03 11.95
CA ASP A 43 5.17 -7.69 13.39
C ASP A 43 5.73 -6.27 13.56
N GLY A 44 5.15 -5.30 12.89
CA GLY A 44 5.62 -3.92 12.94
C GLY A 44 6.89 -3.72 12.12
N GLY A 45 7.72 -2.76 12.55
CA GLY A 45 8.82 -2.22 11.76
C GLY A 45 9.92 -3.23 11.40
N SER A 46 10.24 -4.17 12.28
CA SER A 46 11.36 -5.10 12.08
C SER A 46 11.08 -6.19 11.04
N GLY A 47 9.91 -6.85 11.10
CA GLY A 47 9.58 -7.90 10.15
C GLY A 47 8.98 -7.39 8.85
N CYS A 48 8.33 -6.21 8.83
CA CYS A 48 7.79 -5.67 7.58
C CYS A 48 8.89 -5.31 6.58
N CYS A 49 9.91 -4.55 6.99
CA CYS A 49 10.98 -4.16 6.08
C CYS A 49 12.02 -5.27 5.91
N GLY A 50 12.33 -6.02 6.97
CA GLY A 50 13.37 -7.04 6.92
C GLY A 50 12.99 -8.25 6.06
N ALA A 51 11.78 -8.79 6.22
CA ALA A 51 11.37 -9.97 5.47
C ALA A 51 11.08 -9.64 4.00
N PHE A 52 10.32 -8.56 3.72
CA PHE A 52 10.05 -8.16 2.34
C PHE A 52 11.32 -7.69 1.63
N GLY A 53 12.19 -6.92 2.30
CA GLY A 53 13.48 -6.54 1.74
C GLY A 53 14.32 -7.76 1.36
N ALA A 54 14.45 -8.73 2.27
CA ALA A 54 15.11 -10.00 1.95
C ALA A 54 14.42 -10.73 0.79
N LEU A 55 13.10 -10.82 0.72
CA LEU A 55 12.43 -11.49 -0.42
C LEU A 55 12.64 -10.77 -1.76
N CYS A 56 12.72 -9.44 -1.73
CA CYS A 56 12.99 -8.61 -2.91
C CYS A 56 14.45 -8.73 -3.39
N GLU A 57 15.42 -8.84 -2.47
CA GLU A 57 16.84 -9.04 -2.79
C GLU A 57 17.10 -10.30 -3.66
N TYR A 58 16.33 -11.39 -3.47
CA TYR A 58 16.52 -12.65 -4.22
C TYR A 58 15.67 -12.75 -5.50
N ASN A 59 15.04 -11.66 -5.94
CA ASN A 59 14.29 -11.57 -7.20
C ASN A 59 13.29 -12.73 -7.40
N LEU A 60 12.54 -13.06 -6.35
CA LEU A 60 11.49 -14.07 -6.46
C LEU A 60 10.37 -13.53 -7.39
N PRO A 61 9.88 -14.33 -8.36
CA PRO A 61 9.01 -13.85 -9.42
C PRO A 61 7.60 -13.53 -8.92
N LEU A 62 7.41 -12.33 -8.37
CA LEU A 62 6.16 -11.93 -7.71
C LEU A 62 5.00 -11.74 -8.70
N ARG A 63 5.28 -11.23 -9.90
CA ARG A 63 4.28 -11.05 -10.97
C ARG A 63 3.53 -12.33 -11.31
N GLY A 64 4.21 -13.49 -11.29
CA GLY A 64 3.61 -14.78 -11.60
C GLY A 64 2.88 -15.46 -10.44
N VAL A 65 3.08 -14.98 -9.20
CA VAL A 65 2.61 -15.65 -7.97
C VAL A 65 1.92 -14.71 -6.99
N ASN A 66 1.39 -13.59 -7.48
CA ASN A 66 0.63 -12.63 -6.68
C ASN A 66 -0.57 -13.27 -5.98
N ARG A 67 -1.15 -14.34 -6.53
CA ARG A 67 -2.26 -15.08 -5.92
C ARG A 67 -1.79 -16.37 -5.24
N ASP A 68 -2.27 -16.61 -4.02
CA ASP A 68 -2.07 -17.87 -3.32
C ASP A 68 -3.02 -18.98 -3.83
N GLY A 69 -2.89 -20.19 -3.28
CA GLY A 69 -3.76 -21.32 -3.61
C GLY A 69 -5.24 -21.12 -3.25
N SER A 70 -5.58 -20.06 -2.51
CA SER A 70 -6.96 -19.63 -2.21
C SER A 70 -7.42 -18.44 -3.06
N GLY A 71 -6.60 -18.00 -4.03
CA GLY A 71 -6.89 -16.87 -4.90
C GLY A 71 -6.65 -15.49 -4.26
N HIS A 72 -6.09 -15.42 -3.05
CA HIS A 72 -5.81 -14.16 -2.37
C HIS A 72 -4.54 -13.51 -2.88
N THR A 73 -4.58 -12.21 -3.12
CA THR A 73 -3.39 -11.41 -3.43
C THR A 73 -2.49 -11.23 -2.19
N VAL A 74 -1.25 -10.76 -2.37
CA VAL A 74 -0.43 -10.35 -1.21
C VAL A 74 -1.09 -9.18 -0.48
N LEU A 75 -1.70 -8.25 -1.23
CA LEU A 75 -2.44 -7.12 -0.66
C LEU A 75 -3.64 -7.59 0.18
N ASP A 76 -4.35 -8.63 -0.24
CA ASP A 76 -5.42 -9.24 0.55
C ASP A 76 -4.93 -9.68 1.93
N LYS A 77 -3.71 -10.25 2.02
CA LYS A 77 -3.13 -10.64 3.31
C LYS A 77 -2.81 -9.43 4.19
N LEU A 78 -2.35 -8.33 3.60
CA LEU A 78 -2.15 -7.07 4.33
C LEU A 78 -3.47 -6.54 4.90
N PHE A 79 -4.54 -6.51 4.09
CA PHE A 79 -5.87 -6.08 4.51
C PHE A 79 -6.51 -7.00 5.56
N LEU A 80 -6.33 -8.31 5.42
CA LEU A 80 -6.74 -9.27 6.44
C LEU A 80 -6.06 -8.97 7.78
N SER A 81 -4.75 -8.70 7.78
CA SER A 81 -4.01 -8.34 9.00
C SER A 81 -4.54 -7.04 9.64
N ILE A 82 -4.93 -6.04 8.84
CA ILE A 82 -5.58 -4.80 9.36
C ILE A 82 -6.90 -5.15 10.06
N ILE A 83 -7.81 -5.83 9.34
CA ILE A 83 -9.15 -6.13 9.86
C ILE A 83 -9.04 -7.03 11.10
N ARG A 84 -8.16 -8.03 11.06
CA ARG A 84 -7.87 -8.94 12.17
C ARG A 84 -7.38 -8.19 13.41
N SER A 85 -6.37 -7.34 13.30
CA SER A 85 -5.73 -6.69 14.46
C SER A 85 -6.51 -5.50 15.01
N HIS A 86 -7.32 -4.82 14.19
CA HIS A 86 -7.89 -3.51 14.55
C HIS A 86 -9.41 -3.46 14.59
N THR A 87 -10.09 -4.59 14.37
CA THR A 87 -11.55 -4.66 14.45
C THR A 87 -12.04 -5.85 15.29
N ALA A 88 -13.34 -5.82 15.61
CA ALA A 88 -14.10 -6.93 16.16
C ALA A 88 -14.79 -7.79 15.07
N VAL A 89 -14.43 -7.61 13.80
CA VAL A 89 -14.93 -8.43 12.69
C VAL A 89 -14.48 -9.87 12.89
N ARG A 90 -15.37 -10.81 12.53
CA ARG A 90 -15.08 -12.25 12.56
C ARG A 90 -14.69 -12.74 11.17
N ALA A 91 -13.89 -13.81 11.12
CA ALA A 91 -13.42 -14.40 9.86
C ALA A 91 -14.57 -14.83 8.93
N ASP A 92 -15.67 -15.35 9.48
CA ASP A 92 -16.90 -15.74 8.76
C ASP A 92 -17.63 -14.58 8.07
N GLN A 93 -17.31 -13.33 8.42
CA GLN A 93 -17.84 -12.14 7.73
C GLN A 93 -17.04 -11.78 6.48
N ILE A 94 -15.78 -12.25 6.37
CA ILE A 94 -14.87 -11.93 5.27
C ILE A 94 -14.79 -13.10 4.28
N PHE A 95 -14.65 -14.32 4.80
CA PHE A 95 -14.58 -15.53 3.99
C PHE A 95 -15.99 -16.04 3.72
N THR A 96 -16.36 -16.08 2.45
CA THR A 96 -17.75 -16.23 2.00
C THR A 96 -18.04 -17.60 1.39
N GLN A 97 -17.01 -18.42 1.17
CA GLN A 97 -17.15 -19.80 0.67
C GLN A 97 -17.28 -20.79 1.84
N GLY A 98 -17.93 -21.93 1.58
CA GLY A 98 -18.50 -22.88 2.56
C GLY A 98 -17.55 -23.48 3.60
N ASP A 99 -16.24 -23.22 3.51
CA ASP A 99 -15.22 -23.62 4.48
C ASP A 99 -14.59 -22.37 5.16
N ALA A 100 -15.39 -21.35 5.43
CA ALA A 100 -14.92 -20.14 6.10
C ALA A 100 -14.25 -20.51 7.43
N PRO A 101 -12.96 -20.19 7.63
CA PRO A 101 -12.27 -20.57 8.84
C PRO A 101 -12.91 -19.85 10.04
N THR A 102 -12.96 -20.54 11.18
CA THR A 102 -13.48 -19.96 12.43
C THR A 102 -12.56 -18.87 12.99
N THR A 103 -11.34 -18.77 12.48
CA THR A 103 -10.28 -17.86 12.92
C THR A 103 -9.59 -17.23 11.73
N PHE A 104 -9.01 -16.05 11.92
CA PHE A 104 -8.11 -15.51 10.92
C PHE A 104 -6.82 -16.33 10.86
N PRO A 105 -6.23 -16.53 9.67
CA PRO A 105 -4.85 -16.96 9.57
C PRO A 105 -3.93 -15.99 10.33
N ALA A 106 -2.93 -16.52 11.03
CA ALA A 106 -1.94 -15.76 11.79
C ALA A 106 -2.51 -14.86 12.91
N GLU A 107 -3.67 -15.22 13.48
CA GLU A 107 -4.29 -14.57 14.66
C GLU A 107 -3.32 -14.44 15.86
N GLU A 108 -2.37 -15.36 15.96
CA GLU A 108 -1.32 -15.37 16.97
C GLU A 108 -0.32 -14.21 16.86
N LYS A 109 -0.34 -13.41 15.78
CA LYS A 109 0.65 -12.37 15.52
C LYS A 109 0.01 -11.01 15.27
N ASP A 110 0.44 -10.01 16.02
CA ASP A 110 -0.04 -8.65 15.84
C ASP A 110 0.74 -7.90 14.76
N ILE A 111 0.02 -7.25 13.83
CA ILE A 111 0.63 -6.49 12.74
C ILE A 111 1.55 -5.36 13.22
N CYS A 112 1.36 -4.83 14.43
CA CYS A 112 2.24 -3.79 14.99
C CYS A 112 3.27 -4.29 16.01
N GLY A 113 3.37 -5.62 16.18
CA GLY A 113 4.39 -6.26 17.02
C GLY A 113 4.12 -6.22 18.51
N ARG A 114 2.88 -5.95 18.96
CA ARG A 114 2.54 -5.97 20.40
C ARG A 114 2.57 -7.37 21.01
N TRP A 115 2.27 -8.38 20.20
CA TRP A 115 2.32 -9.78 20.60
C TRP A 115 2.64 -10.67 19.41
N ASP A 116 3.11 -11.86 19.73
CA ASP A 116 3.38 -12.96 18.82
C ASP A 116 3.01 -14.29 19.46
N ALA A 117 3.22 -15.39 18.73
CA ALA A 117 2.95 -16.75 19.19
C ALA A 117 3.75 -17.14 20.43
N ASP A 118 4.88 -16.48 20.70
CA ASP A 118 5.79 -16.78 21.82
C ASP A 118 5.52 -15.93 23.06
N THR A 119 4.66 -14.91 22.93
CA THR A 119 4.20 -14.07 24.03
C THR A 119 3.50 -14.93 25.08
N PRO A 120 3.96 -14.95 26.36
CA PRO A 120 3.44 -15.86 27.37
C PRO A 120 1.92 -15.83 27.53
N GLN A 121 1.32 -14.64 27.42
CA GLN A 121 -0.11 -14.42 27.52
C GLN A 121 -0.86 -15.01 26.31
N VAL A 122 -0.32 -14.90 25.09
CA VAL A 122 -0.88 -15.51 23.87
C VAL A 122 -0.82 -17.04 23.98
N ARG A 123 0.32 -17.59 24.42
CA ARG A 123 0.45 -19.04 24.65
C ARG A 123 -0.56 -19.56 25.68
N ALA A 124 -0.72 -18.85 26.80
CA ALA A 124 -1.67 -19.22 27.83
C ALA A 124 -3.12 -19.16 27.33
N LEU A 125 -3.44 -18.15 26.52
CA LEU A 125 -4.75 -17.98 25.90
C LEU A 125 -5.10 -19.16 24.99
N PHE A 126 -4.22 -19.53 24.06
CA PHE A 126 -4.47 -20.66 23.16
C PHE A 126 -4.40 -22.02 23.89
N ALA A 127 -3.53 -22.17 24.89
CA ALA A 127 -3.50 -23.36 25.74
C ALA A 127 -4.82 -23.55 26.53
N ALA A 128 -5.52 -22.46 26.83
CA ALA A 128 -6.85 -22.50 27.45
C ALA A 128 -8.00 -22.77 26.47
N GLY A 129 -7.70 -23.00 25.18
CA GLY A 129 -8.69 -23.38 24.15
C GLY A 129 -9.38 -22.19 23.48
N TYR A 130 -8.95 -20.96 23.73
CA TYR A 130 -9.41 -19.82 22.95
C TYR A 130 -8.85 -19.89 21.54
N THR A 131 -9.59 -19.35 20.57
CA THR A 131 -9.23 -19.39 19.15
C THR A 131 -9.01 -17.99 18.57
N CYS A 132 -9.18 -16.93 19.36
CA CYS A 132 -9.04 -15.55 18.93
C CYS A 132 -8.42 -14.67 20.01
N ILE A 133 -7.74 -13.60 19.60
CA ILE A 133 -7.22 -12.59 20.51
C ILE A 133 -8.38 -11.76 21.05
N PRO A 134 -8.45 -11.55 22.39
CA PRO A 134 -9.48 -10.71 22.99
C PRO A 134 -9.48 -9.30 22.39
N THR A 135 -10.66 -8.77 22.07
CA THR A 135 -10.81 -7.39 21.58
C THR A 135 -10.22 -6.35 22.53
N ALA A 136 -10.20 -6.63 23.84
CA ALA A 136 -9.57 -5.77 24.84
C ALA A 136 -8.04 -5.62 24.69
N TRP A 137 -7.37 -6.49 23.93
CA TRP A 137 -5.93 -6.38 23.66
C TRP A 137 -5.65 -5.59 22.37
N LYS A 138 -6.65 -5.51 21.50
CA LYS A 138 -6.57 -4.78 20.24
C LYS A 138 -6.63 -3.27 20.48
N HIS A 139 -6.24 -2.52 19.47
CA HIS A 139 -6.25 -1.06 19.48
C HIS A 139 -6.58 -0.51 18.08
N PRO A 140 -6.90 0.78 17.93
CA PRO A 140 -7.08 1.45 16.64
C PRO A 140 -5.93 1.22 15.68
N PHE A 141 -6.19 1.33 14.38
CA PHE A 141 -5.19 1.10 13.34
C PHE A 141 -4.04 2.12 13.49
N CYS A 142 -2.93 1.66 14.07
CA CYS A 142 -1.89 2.55 14.60
C CYS A 142 -0.79 2.83 13.57
N HIS A 143 -0.03 3.90 13.80
CA HIS A 143 1.08 4.34 12.96
C HIS A 143 2.07 3.21 12.59
N THR A 144 2.45 2.35 13.55
CA THR A 144 3.35 1.22 13.27
C THR A 144 2.73 0.22 12.30
N ALA A 145 1.46 -0.14 12.49
CA ALA A 145 0.75 -1.05 11.60
C ALA A 145 0.60 -0.45 10.19
N VAL A 146 0.24 0.83 10.13
CA VAL A 146 0.07 1.59 8.88
C VAL A 146 1.38 1.64 8.11
N GLN A 147 2.48 1.99 8.79
CA GLN A 147 3.81 2.00 8.19
C GLN A 147 4.18 0.61 7.64
N SER A 148 3.93 -0.47 8.39
CA SER A 148 4.20 -1.83 7.93
C SER A 148 3.43 -2.20 6.67
N VAL A 149 2.16 -1.82 6.57
CA VAL A 149 1.34 -2.05 5.36
C VAL A 149 1.85 -1.20 4.20
N CYS A 150 2.13 0.08 4.41
CA CYS A 150 2.61 0.97 3.36
C CYS A 150 3.97 0.52 2.83
N HIS A 151 4.94 0.22 3.70
CA HIS A 151 6.27 -0.21 3.30
C HIS A 151 6.23 -1.55 2.56
N ALA A 152 5.45 -2.53 3.05
CA ALA A 152 5.27 -3.80 2.34
C ALA A 152 4.66 -3.57 0.95
N SER A 153 3.63 -2.72 0.85
CA SER A 153 3.01 -2.37 -0.43
C SER A 153 4.00 -1.71 -1.40
N ILE A 154 4.82 -0.77 -0.90
CA ILE A 154 5.86 -0.12 -1.70
C ILE A 154 6.88 -1.15 -2.21
N MET A 155 7.39 -2.03 -1.34
CA MET A 155 8.35 -3.07 -1.75
C MET A 155 7.78 -4.05 -2.78
N ILE A 156 6.48 -4.33 -2.73
CA ILE A 156 5.79 -5.22 -3.67
C ILE A 156 5.54 -4.53 -5.02
N TYR A 157 5.02 -3.30 -4.99
CA TYR A 157 4.40 -2.66 -6.16
C TYR A 157 5.27 -1.61 -6.86
N ALA A 158 6.24 -0.99 -6.17
CA ALA A 158 7.16 -0.06 -6.81
C ALA A 158 8.27 -0.75 -7.62
N ALA A 159 8.55 -2.02 -7.32
CA ALA A 159 9.59 -2.80 -7.97
C ALA A 159 9.33 -3.00 -9.48
N PRO A 160 10.38 -3.17 -10.33
CA PRO A 160 10.24 -3.32 -11.79
C PRO A 160 9.38 -4.52 -12.21
N PHE A 161 9.49 -5.62 -11.47
CA PHE A 161 8.78 -6.88 -11.73
C PHE A 161 7.53 -7.04 -10.86
N SER A 162 6.93 -5.91 -10.45
CA SER A 162 5.75 -5.94 -9.60
C SER A 162 4.55 -6.59 -10.29
N PRO A 163 3.67 -7.25 -9.50
CA PRO A 163 2.38 -7.66 -10.01
C PRO A 163 1.49 -6.44 -10.29
N ASN A 164 0.44 -6.63 -11.09
CA ASN A 164 -0.52 -5.58 -11.33
C ASN A 164 -1.24 -5.22 -10.01
N ILE A 165 -1.03 -3.98 -9.54
CA ILE A 165 -1.66 -3.49 -8.31
C ILE A 165 -3.19 -3.51 -8.40
N ASN A 166 -3.76 -3.41 -9.60
CA ASN A 166 -5.21 -3.36 -9.86
C ASN A 166 -5.87 -4.73 -9.99
N ASP A 167 -5.14 -5.83 -9.74
CA ASP A 167 -5.72 -7.16 -9.65
C ASP A 167 -6.87 -7.19 -8.62
N THR A 168 -7.97 -7.86 -8.97
CA THR A 168 -9.12 -7.99 -8.07
C THR A 168 -8.78 -8.81 -6.81
N SER A 169 -9.32 -8.40 -5.69
CA SER A 169 -9.19 -9.09 -4.40
C SER A 169 -9.86 -10.46 -4.44
N GLY A 170 -9.23 -11.45 -3.80
CA GLY A 170 -9.85 -12.73 -3.45
C GLY A 170 -10.75 -12.64 -2.21
N LEU A 171 -10.70 -11.54 -1.45
CA LEU A 171 -11.54 -11.30 -0.28
C LEU A 171 -12.93 -10.82 -0.68
N PHE A 172 -13.92 -11.15 0.15
CA PHE A 172 -15.32 -10.79 -0.08
C PHE A 172 -15.88 -11.26 -1.44
N THR A 173 -15.23 -12.26 -2.05
CA THR A 173 -15.65 -12.80 -3.34
C THR A 173 -16.95 -13.58 -3.22
N ARG A 174 -17.90 -13.28 -4.10
CA ARG A 174 -19.23 -13.90 -4.10
C ARG A 174 -19.74 -14.05 -5.53
N ASN A 175 -20.76 -14.87 -5.70
CA ASN A 175 -21.59 -14.83 -6.91
C ASN A 175 -22.92 -14.19 -6.55
N CYS A 176 -23.45 -13.33 -7.43
CA CYS A 176 -24.80 -12.82 -7.26
C CYS A 176 -25.80 -14.00 -7.33
N PHE A 177 -26.68 -14.10 -6.33
CA PHE A 177 -27.70 -15.16 -6.29
C PHE A 177 -28.71 -15.07 -7.45
N GLY A 178 -28.99 -13.86 -7.95
CA GLY A 178 -29.98 -13.64 -9.00
C GLY A 178 -29.46 -13.98 -10.41
N CYS A 179 -28.29 -13.47 -10.79
CA CYS A 179 -27.74 -13.60 -12.14
C CYS A 179 -26.50 -14.50 -12.26
N GLY A 180 -25.88 -14.88 -11.13
CA GLY A 180 -24.66 -15.68 -11.10
C GLY A 180 -23.35 -14.90 -11.30
N GLU A 181 -23.40 -13.58 -11.51
CA GLU A 181 -22.23 -12.74 -11.78
C GLU A 181 -21.22 -12.78 -10.63
N GLY A 182 -19.93 -12.87 -10.95
CA GLY A 182 -18.85 -12.85 -9.97
C GLY A 182 -18.62 -11.45 -9.42
N LEU A 183 -18.74 -11.28 -8.11
CA LEU A 183 -18.50 -10.04 -7.38
C LEU A 183 -17.14 -10.13 -6.71
N ALA A 184 -16.22 -9.26 -7.11
CA ALA A 184 -14.87 -9.17 -6.56
C ALA A 184 -14.47 -7.70 -6.43
N LEU A 185 -13.87 -7.35 -5.30
CA LEU A 185 -13.45 -5.97 -5.03
C LEU A 185 -12.15 -5.64 -5.78
N GLY A 186 -12.00 -4.41 -6.25
CA GLY A 186 -10.68 -3.88 -6.58
C GLY A 186 -9.92 -3.50 -5.29
N PRO A 187 -8.61 -3.21 -5.38
CA PRO A 187 -7.78 -2.82 -4.24
C PRO A 187 -8.34 -1.63 -3.46
N LEU A 188 -8.76 -0.57 -4.16
CA LEU A 188 -9.30 0.63 -3.52
C LEU A 188 -10.73 0.42 -3.01
N HIS A 189 -11.51 -0.49 -3.62
CA HIS A 189 -12.80 -0.90 -3.04
C HIS A 189 -12.60 -1.69 -1.76
N LEU A 190 -11.59 -2.56 -1.70
CA LEU A 190 -11.19 -3.26 -0.48
C LEU A 190 -10.75 -2.26 0.60
N THR A 191 -10.02 -1.20 0.22
CA THR A 191 -9.70 -0.08 1.13
C THR A 191 -10.95 0.58 1.71
N VAL A 192 -11.96 0.84 0.88
CA VAL A 192 -13.24 1.41 1.33
C VAL A 192 -13.99 0.46 2.27
N VAL A 193 -14.04 -0.84 1.95
CA VAL A 193 -14.69 -1.85 2.81
C VAL A 193 -13.94 -2.00 4.14
N ALA A 194 -12.60 -1.97 4.13
CA ALA A 194 -11.81 -1.98 5.36
C ALA A 194 -12.02 -0.72 6.19
N ALA A 195 -12.09 0.46 5.57
CA ALA A 195 -12.42 1.72 6.24
C ALA A 195 -13.80 1.66 6.90
N PHE A 196 -14.79 1.09 6.22
CA PHE A 196 -16.13 0.87 6.78
C PHE A 196 -16.06 -0.03 8.03
N TYR A 197 -15.34 -1.16 7.97
CA TYR A 197 -15.21 -2.04 9.14
C TYR A 197 -14.41 -1.44 10.29
N LEU A 198 -13.41 -0.60 10.00
CA LEU A 198 -12.69 0.16 11.02
C LEU A 198 -13.61 1.19 11.69
N ALA A 199 -14.48 1.86 10.95
CA ALA A 199 -15.43 2.81 11.53
C ALA A 199 -16.53 2.12 12.35
N GLU A 200 -17.10 1.05 11.79
CA GLU A 200 -18.26 0.36 12.36
C GLU A 200 -17.90 -0.62 13.49
N LYS A 201 -16.77 -1.32 13.35
CA LYS A 201 -16.34 -2.38 14.27
C LYS A 201 -14.90 -2.22 14.75
N GLY A 202 -14.29 -1.07 14.52
CA GLY A 202 -12.94 -0.77 15.00
C GLY A 202 -12.86 -0.59 16.50
N MET A 203 -11.63 -0.46 16.98
CA MET A 203 -11.36 -0.25 18.39
C MET A 203 -11.57 1.22 18.80
N ALA A 204 -11.78 1.44 20.10
CA ALA A 204 -12.04 2.77 20.63
C ALA A 204 -10.88 3.75 20.33
N GLY A 205 -11.24 4.91 19.75
CA GLY A 205 -10.28 5.94 19.33
C GLY A 205 -9.85 5.85 17.87
N GLU A 206 -10.47 5.01 17.06
CA GLU A 206 -10.27 5.00 15.61
C GLU A 206 -10.60 6.35 14.97
N THR A 207 -9.76 6.78 14.02
CA THR A 207 -9.85 8.07 13.32
C THR A 207 -9.89 7.92 11.80
N LEU A 208 -9.69 6.70 11.29
CA LEU A 208 -9.49 6.36 9.89
C LEU A 208 -8.27 7.03 9.23
N PHE A 209 -7.39 7.67 10.00
CA PHE A 209 -6.12 8.18 9.48
C PHE A 209 -5.27 7.04 8.87
N GLY A 210 -5.21 5.89 9.55
CA GLY A 210 -4.39 4.78 9.09
C GLY A 210 -4.83 4.22 7.74
N ILE A 211 -6.14 4.06 7.53
CA ILE A 211 -6.66 3.54 6.25
C ILE A 211 -6.59 4.60 5.14
N LEU A 212 -6.72 5.89 5.48
CA LEU A 212 -6.44 6.99 4.56
C LEU A 212 -4.98 6.95 4.08
N ALA A 213 -4.02 6.74 4.99
CA ALA A 213 -2.61 6.63 4.64
C ALA A 213 -2.32 5.44 3.72
N VAL A 214 -2.96 4.29 3.97
CA VAL A 214 -2.88 3.13 3.05
C VAL A 214 -3.47 3.47 1.69
N ALA A 215 -4.62 4.16 1.63
CA ALA A 215 -5.23 4.57 0.36
C ALA A 215 -4.30 5.48 -0.46
N VAL A 216 -3.75 6.51 0.17
CA VAL A 216 -2.80 7.44 -0.48
C VAL A 216 -1.56 6.69 -0.94
N CYS A 217 -1.01 5.78 -0.14
CA CYS A 217 0.11 4.93 -0.53
C CYS A 217 -0.20 4.11 -1.79
N LEU A 218 -1.34 3.39 -1.83
CA LEU A 218 -1.72 2.58 -2.99
C LEU A 218 -1.94 3.43 -4.25
N LEU A 219 -2.52 4.61 -4.10
CA LEU A 219 -2.68 5.58 -5.20
C LEU A 219 -1.31 6.08 -5.71
N SER A 220 -0.38 6.39 -4.81
CA SER A 220 1.02 6.72 -5.14
C SER A 220 1.77 5.56 -5.82
N LEU A 221 1.28 4.32 -5.70
CA LEU A 221 1.80 3.11 -6.34
C LEU A 221 1.00 2.70 -7.60
N GLY A 222 0.05 3.52 -8.05
CA GLY A 222 -0.64 3.31 -9.33
C GLY A 222 -2.02 2.67 -9.25
N ALA A 223 -2.56 2.40 -8.06
CA ALA A 223 -3.93 1.91 -7.92
C ALA A 223 -4.93 2.86 -8.58
N ASP A 224 -5.89 2.31 -9.34
CA ASP A 224 -6.80 3.09 -10.16
C ASP A 224 -8.08 3.45 -9.41
N SER A 225 -8.18 4.71 -8.99
CA SER A 225 -9.37 5.28 -8.34
C SER A 225 -10.60 5.34 -9.25
N ARG A 226 -10.46 5.02 -10.54
CA ARG A 226 -11.56 4.97 -11.52
C ARG A 226 -12.00 3.55 -11.86
N GLN A 227 -11.32 2.52 -11.32
CA GLN A 227 -11.67 1.14 -11.57
C GLN A 227 -13.11 0.88 -11.17
N LEU A 228 -13.90 0.30 -12.08
CA LEU A 228 -15.28 -0.10 -11.83
C LEU A 228 -15.33 -1.61 -11.60
N VAL A 229 -15.95 -2.04 -10.51
CA VAL A 229 -16.17 -3.47 -10.22
C VAL A 229 -17.62 -3.71 -9.79
N GLU A 230 -18.11 -4.93 -10.02
CA GLU A 230 -19.46 -5.33 -9.63
C GLU A 230 -19.52 -5.58 -8.12
N ILE A 231 -20.35 -4.80 -7.42
CA ILE A 231 -20.51 -4.88 -5.96
C ILE A 231 -21.99 -4.84 -5.60
N CYS A 232 -22.37 -5.68 -4.64
CA CYS A 232 -23.62 -5.56 -3.91
C CYS A 232 -23.35 -4.85 -2.57
N VAL A 233 -23.88 -3.65 -2.38
CA VAL A 233 -23.63 -2.86 -1.15
C VAL A 233 -24.25 -3.56 0.08
N ASP A 234 -25.41 -4.18 -0.12
CA ASP A 234 -26.12 -4.91 0.94
C ASP A 234 -25.29 -6.09 1.50
N ASP A 235 -24.38 -6.65 0.70
CA ASP A 235 -23.59 -7.83 1.05
C ASP A 235 -22.64 -7.64 2.24
N PHE A 236 -22.11 -6.43 2.41
CA PHE A 236 -21.24 -6.08 3.55
C PHE A 236 -21.97 -5.25 4.62
N LEU A 237 -23.12 -4.64 4.30
CA LEU A 237 -24.00 -4.01 5.29
C LEU A 237 -24.90 -5.01 6.05
N GLY A 238 -24.81 -6.31 5.73
CA GLY A 238 -25.56 -7.37 6.40
C GLY A 238 -27.00 -7.54 5.91
N GLY A 239 -27.39 -6.85 4.84
CA GLY A 239 -28.68 -7.02 4.18
C GLY A 239 -28.63 -8.21 3.22
N ARG A 240 -29.15 -9.37 3.61
CA ARG A 240 -29.31 -10.49 2.67
C ARG A 240 -30.74 -10.52 2.15
N GLN A 241 -30.94 -10.18 0.89
CA GLN A 241 -32.13 -10.56 0.13
C GLN A 241 -31.70 -11.45 -1.03
N GLN A 242 -32.22 -12.67 -1.09
CA GLN A 242 -31.72 -13.74 -1.94
C GLN A 242 -32.31 -13.72 -3.36
N ASP A 243 -33.37 -12.95 -3.60
CA ASP A 243 -34.23 -13.15 -4.77
C ASP A 243 -34.09 -12.07 -5.87
N GLU A 244 -33.31 -11.02 -5.64
CA GLU A 244 -33.16 -9.91 -6.60
C GLU A 244 -31.69 -9.54 -6.88
N CYS A 245 -31.39 -9.28 -8.14
CA CYS A 245 -30.08 -8.78 -8.58
C CYS A 245 -29.93 -7.30 -8.23
N ARG A 246 -29.10 -6.99 -7.23
CA ARG A 246 -28.85 -5.61 -6.73
C ARG A 246 -27.40 -5.16 -6.82
N HIS A 247 -26.54 -5.95 -7.43
CA HIS A 247 -25.18 -5.49 -7.69
C HIS A 247 -25.19 -4.41 -8.76
N ALA A 248 -24.22 -3.51 -8.68
CA ALA A 248 -23.94 -2.53 -9.71
C ALA A 248 -22.44 -2.26 -9.79
N LYS A 249 -22.02 -1.61 -10.88
CA LYS A 249 -20.65 -1.15 -11.05
C LYS A 249 -20.40 0.08 -10.19
N PHE A 250 -19.49 -0.05 -9.24
CA PHE A 250 -19.04 1.07 -8.41
C PHE A 250 -17.56 1.36 -8.66
N GLY A 251 -17.22 2.65 -8.71
CA GLY A 251 -15.87 3.09 -8.37
C GLY A 251 -15.71 3.20 -6.85
N PRO A 252 -14.48 3.30 -6.31
CA PRO A 252 -14.25 3.40 -4.86
C PRO A 252 -15.00 4.56 -4.20
N ALA A 253 -14.96 5.76 -4.77
CA ALA A 253 -15.67 6.92 -4.22
C ALA A 253 -17.20 6.76 -4.30
N ALA A 254 -17.71 6.17 -5.39
CA ALA A 254 -19.14 5.88 -5.55
C ALA A 254 -19.62 4.82 -4.55
N LEU A 255 -18.78 3.82 -4.24
CA LEU A 255 -19.06 2.84 -3.19
C LEU A 255 -19.20 3.51 -1.82
N MET A 256 -18.33 4.47 -1.49
CA MET A 256 -18.44 5.23 -0.24
C MET A 256 -19.76 6.01 -0.14
N GLN A 257 -20.21 6.62 -1.24
CA GLN A 257 -21.48 7.34 -1.30
C GLN A 257 -22.70 6.43 -1.16
N ALA A 258 -22.56 5.15 -1.53
CA ALA A 258 -23.63 4.17 -1.43
C ALA A 258 -23.85 3.67 0.01
N VAL A 259 -22.89 3.90 0.93
CA VAL A 259 -23.07 3.60 2.35
C VAL A 259 -24.18 4.50 2.93
N PRO A 260 -25.22 3.94 3.56
CA PRO A 260 -26.33 4.73 4.07
C PRO A 260 -25.88 5.75 5.10
N LYS A 261 -26.26 7.01 4.89
CA LYS A 261 -25.96 8.13 5.79
C LYS A 261 -26.31 7.84 7.27
N PRO A 262 -27.45 7.20 7.62
CA PRO A 262 -27.76 6.87 9.00
C PRO A 262 -26.75 5.94 9.69
N VAL A 263 -25.97 5.16 8.93
CA VAL A 263 -24.87 4.33 9.48
C VAL A 263 -23.68 5.24 9.78
N VAL A 264 -23.27 6.05 8.81
CA VAL A 264 -22.14 7.00 8.97
C VAL A 264 -22.38 7.99 10.11
N ASP A 265 -23.61 8.50 10.24
CA ASP A 265 -24.00 9.47 11.28
C ASP A 265 -23.88 8.89 12.71
N GLN A 266 -23.79 7.56 12.88
CA GLN A 266 -23.60 6.90 14.18
C GLN A 266 -22.13 6.80 14.60
N TRP A 267 -21.20 6.98 13.67
CA TRP A 267 -19.76 6.91 13.97
C TRP A 267 -19.29 8.13 14.76
N THR A 268 -18.10 8.03 15.35
CA THR A 268 -17.46 9.17 16.01
C THR A 268 -17.19 10.29 15.00
N SER A 269 -17.11 11.53 15.49
CA SER A 269 -16.77 12.69 14.66
C SER A 269 -15.45 12.50 13.91
N GLU A 270 -14.47 11.87 14.56
CA GLU A 270 -13.17 11.57 14.01
C GLU A 270 -13.25 10.58 12.85
N CYS A 271 -14.03 9.50 13.00
CA CYS A 271 -14.30 8.55 11.91
C CYS A 271 -15.06 9.21 10.76
N GLN A 272 -16.04 10.08 11.04
CA GLN A 272 -16.75 10.81 10.00
C GLN A 272 -15.81 11.74 9.21
N THR A 273 -14.94 12.49 9.89
CA THR A 273 -13.92 13.31 9.24
C THR A 273 -12.97 12.44 8.41
N GLY A 274 -12.47 11.34 8.95
CA GLY A 274 -11.58 10.45 8.22
C GLY A 274 -12.21 9.78 7.01
N TRP A 275 -13.48 9.39 7.11
CA TRP A 275 -14.27 8.88 5.99
C TRP A 275 -14.41 9.91 4.88
N LEU A 276 -14.69 11.17 5.24
CA LEU A 276 -14.79 12.25 4.28
C LEU A 276 -13.42 12.59 3.65
N CYS A 277 -12.33 12.62 4.42
CA CYS A 277 -10.99 12.79 3.86
C CYS A 277 -10.66 11.72 2.82
N LEU A 278 -10.96 10.45 3.12
CA LEU A 278 -10.73 9.34 2.20
C LEU A 278 -11.55 9.50 0.90
N PHE A 279 -12.82 9.89 1.02
CA PHE A 279 -13.67 10.19 -0.14
C PHE A 279 -13.07 11.29 -1.01
N GLU A 280 -12.71 12.43 -0.42
CA GLU A 280 -12.17 13.57 -1.18
C GLU A 280 -10.81 13.25 -1.82
N VAL A 281 -9.94 12.47 -1.16
CA VAL A 281 -8.66 12.01 -1.75
C VAL A 281 -8.87 11.13 -2.97
N LEU A 282 -9.82 10.19 -2.92
CA LEU A 282 -10.15 9.33 -4.06
C LEU A 282 -10.66 10.17 -5.25
N GLN A 283 -11.46 11.21 -4.98
CA GLN A 283 -11.96 12.14 -5.98
C GLN A 283 -10.85 13.02 -6.56
N LEU A 284 -9.97 13.57 -5.70
CA LEU A 284 -8.80 14.35 -6.10
C LEU A 284 -7.95 13.57 -7.10
N HIS A 285 -7.62 12.31 -6.78
CA HIS A 285 -6.82 11.46 -7.66
C HIS A 285 -7.54 11.12 -8.97
N ALA A 286 -8.83 10.76 -8.92
CA ALA A 286 -9.62 10.45 -10.11
C ALA A 286 -9.69 11.63 -11.09
N ASN A 287 -9.82 12.85 -10.57
CA ASN A 287 -9.86 14.08 -11.35
C ASN A 287 -8.48 14.50 -11.87
N GLY A 288 -7.43 14.36 -11.05
CA GLY A 288 -6.05 14.65 -11.43
C GLY A 288 -5.59 13.86 -12.66
N ARG A 289 -5.91 12.56 -12.71
CA ARG A 289 -5.63 11.71 -13.89
C ARG A 289 -6.35 12.19 -15.17
N GLN A 290 -7.59 12.67 -15.08
CA GLN A 290 -8.31 13.19 -16.25
C GLN A 290 -7.66 14.45 -16.82
N ASN A 291 -7.21 15.35 -15.94
CA ASN A 291 -6.54 16.58 -16.37
C ASN A 291 -5.16 16.29 -16.98
N SER A 292 -4.43 15.32 -16.44
CA SER A 292 -3.14 14.85 -16.98
C SER A 292 -3.28 14.25 -18.39
N ILE A 293 -4.25 13.36 -18.61
CA ILE A 293 -4.54 12.77 -19.94
C ILE A 293 -4.90 13.85 -20.97
N ARG A 294 -5.65 14.87 -20.56
CA ARG A 294 -6.02 16.01 -21.43
C ARG A 294 -4.84 16.94 -21.71
N ALA A 295 -3.98 17.18 -20.71
CA ALA A 295 -2.80 18.05 -20.83
C ALA A 295 -1.68 17.42 -21.68
N GLY A 296 -1.46 16.10 -21.57
CA GLY A 296 -0.54 15.35 -22.44
C GLY A 296 -0.92 15.40 -23.92
N SER A 297 -2.19 15.67 -24.23
CA SER A 297 -2.65 15.93 -25.61
C SER A 297 -2.52 17.39 -26.05
N ALA A 298 -2.15 18.32 -25.16
CA ALA A 298 -2.23 19.77 -25.40
C ALA A 298 -0.95 20.58 -25.11
N ALA A 299 0.03 20.07 -24.37
CA ALA A 299 1.16 20.87 -23.87
C ALA A 299 2.45 20.72 -24.71
N MET A 300 2.54 21.48 -25.81
CA MET A 300 3.77 22.19 -26.20
C MET A 300 3.62 23.64 -25.74
N GLY A 301 4.05 23.96 -24.53
CA GLY A 301 3.99 25.32 -24.00
C GLY A 301 4.31 25.38 -22.51
N MET A 302 5.52 25.82 -22.18
CA MET A 302 6.01 25.97 -20.81
C MET A 302 5.43 27.21 -20.12
N ASP A 303 4.94 27.04 -18.89
CA ASP A 303 4.86 28.07 -17.87
C ASP A 303 5.45 27.52 -16.56
N VAL A 304 6.33 28.30 -15.92
CA VAL A 304 7.16 27.90 -14.78
C VAL A 304 6.48 28.28 -13.45
N ASP A 305 6.42 27.33 -12.53
CA ASP A 305 5.69 27.36 -11.25
C ASP A 305 6.41 28.21 -10.16
N PRO A 306 5.71 28.99 -9.29
CA PRO A 306 6.35 29.94 -8.35
C PRO A 306 7.03 29.32 -7.12
N TRP A 307 6.97 28.00 -6.94
CA TRP A 307 7.49 27.30 -5.76
C TRP A 307 8.97 26.91 -5.86
N PHE A 308 9.62 27.23 -6.98
CA PHE A 308 11.01 26.88 -7.25
C PHE A 308 11.94 28.05 -6.91
N ASN A 309 12.84 27.87 -5.95
CA ASN A 309 13.92 28.81 -5.68
C ASN A 309 15.27 28.13 -6.02
N PRO A 310 15.82 28.34 -7.24
CA PRO A 310 17.09 27.76 -7.62
C PRO A 310 18.21 28.59 -6.99
N SER A 311 18.66 28.19 -5.81
CA SER A 311 19.80 28.81 -5.15
C SER A 311 20.62 27.74 -4.42
N ASP A 312 21.12 26.78 -5.17
CA ASP A 312 22.22 25.92 -4.71
C ASP A 312 23.17 25.66 -5.90
N PRO A 313 24.49 25.93 -5.80
CA PRO A 313 25.38 25.86 -6.94
C PRO A 313 25.66 24.41 -7.35
N MET A 314 25.21 24.10 -8.56
CA MET A 314 25.43 22.90 -9.36
C MET A 314 26.93 22.54 -9.45
N GLN A 315 27.33 21.39 -8.92
CA GLN A 315 28.59 20.71 -9.29
C GLN A 315 28.22 19.44 -10.05
N HIS A 316 28.33 19.50 -11.38
CA HIS A 316 28.14 18.33 -12.25
C HIS A 316 29.30 17.34 -12.09
N SER A 317 28.98 16.08 -11.81
CA SER A 317 29.81 14.95 -12.22
C SER A 317 29.08 14.18 -13.32
N ASP A 318 29.72 14.12 -14.47
CA ASP A 318 29.21 13.57 -15.72
C ASP A 318 29.36 12.04 -15.69
N ARG A 319 28.25 11.29 -15.63
CA ARG A 319 28.22 9.85 -15.92
C ARG A 319 26.98 9.50 -16.74
N SER A 320 27.14 9.61 -18.06
CA SER A 320 26.21 9.09 -19.06
C SER A 320 26.33 7.57 -19.15
N TRP A 321 25.28 6.84 -18.77
CA TRP A 321 25.11 5.43 -19.10
C TRP A 321 24.04 5.30 -20.18
N LYS A 322 24.45 4.92 -21.39
CA LYS A 322 23.56 4.43 -22.45
C LYS A 322 23.86 2.95 -22.63
N ILE A 323 22.90 2.09 -22.33
CA ILE A 323 22.92 0.68 -22.76
C ILE A 323 21.70 0.49 -23.65
N SER A 324 21.91 0.00 -24.88
CA SER A 324 20.87 -0.21 -25.88
C SER A 324 20.12 -1.51 -25.65
N LEU A 325 18.79 -1.42 -25.61
CA LEU A 325 17.79 -2.49 -25.44
C LEU A 325 17.85 -3.62 -26.49
N GLU A 326 18.61 -3.46 -27.57
CA GLU A 326 18.66 -4.41 -28.69
C GLU A 326 19.51 -5.67 -28.43
N GLU A 327 20.36 -5.66 -27.40
CA GLU A 327 21.25 -6.80 -27.09
C GLU A 327 20.56 -7.91 -26.26
N PHE A 328 19.42 -7.61 -25.60
CA PHE A 328 18.73 -8.56 -24.72
C PHE A 328 17.74 -9.49 -25.45
N LEU A 329 17.28 -9.13 -26.65
CA LEU A 329 16.27 -9.90 -27.39
C LEU A 329 16.83 -10.95 -28.36
N SER A 330 18.15 -11.16 -28.39
CA SER A 330 18.80 -12.01 -29.41
C SER A 330 19.19 -13.42 -28.92
N ILE A 331 18.35 -14.07 -28.11
CA ILE A 331 18.50 -15.51 -27.82
C ILE A 331 17.27 -16.28 -28.29
N GLY A 332 17.31 -16.65 -29.58
CA GLY A 332 16.89 -17.96 -30.05
C GLY A 332 15.57 -18.07 -30.83
N SER A 333 15.64 -18.00 -32.16
CA SER A 333 14.89 -18.93 -33.00
C SER A 333 15.52 -19.09 -34.39
N GLU A 334 15.95 -20.30 -34.74
CA GLU A 334 16.03 -20.75 -36.14
C GLU A 334 15.12 -21.99 -36.32
N ASP A 335 14.03 -21.72 -37.04
CA ASP A 335 13.36 -22.48 -38.11
C ASP A 335 12.62 -23.83 -37.93
N SER A 336 11.32 -23.72 -38.27
CA SER A 336 10.47 -24.54 -39.16
C SER A 336 9.41 -25.45 -38.48
N ALA A 337 8.11 -25.46 -38.84
CA ALA A 337 7.34 -24.80 -39.89
C ALA A 337 5.81 -24.81 -39.59
N MET A 338 5.14 -23.72 -40.02
CA MET A 338 3.74 -23.53 -40.48
C MET A 338 2.56 -24.27 -39.81
N ASN A 339 1.61 -23.51 -39.22
CA ASN A 339 0.30 -23.26 -39.86
C ASN A 339 -0.51 -22.13 -39.20
N ASN A 340 -1.21 -21.36 -40.05
CA ASN A 340 -2.10 -20.25 -39.73
C ASN A 340 -3.33 -20.63 -38.91
N SER A 341 -3.67 -19.82 -37.91
CA SER A 341 -5.02 -19.23 -37.76
C SER A 341 -4.95 -18.01 -36.86
N SER A 342 -5.67 -16.97 -37.26
CA SER A 342 -5.95 -15.72 -36.55
C SER A 342 -6.23 -15.95 -35.07
N ASP A 343 -5.83 -15.00 -34.21
CA ASP A 343 -6.74 -14.31 -33.27
C ASP A 343 -5.99 -13.18 -32.53
N GLU A 344 -6.41 -11.97 -32.88
CA GLU A 344 -6.57 -10.73 -32.09
C GLU A 344 -5.50 -10.29 -31.06
N ASP A 345 -4.90 -9.15 -31.38
CA ASP A 345 -3.99 -8.33 -30.57
C ASP A 345 -4.62 -7.87 -29.25
N GLU A 346 -4.10 -8.32 -28.10
CA GLU A 346 -4.17 -7.57 -26.84
C GLU A 346 -2.84 -6.83 -26.62
N ALA A 347 -2.67 -5.72 -27.35
CA ALA A 347 -1.68 -4.72 -26.99
C ALA A 347 -2.16 -4.04 -25.69
N ALA A 348 -1.51 -4.39 -24.57
CA ALA A 348 -1.63 -3.64 -23.33
C ALA A 348 -1.30 -2.16 -23.63
N ALA A 349 -2.32 -1.31 -23.59
CA ALA A 349 -2.15 0.13 -23.70
C ALA A 349 -1.33 0.59 -22.49
N SER A 350 -0.02 0.77 -22.70
CA SER A 350 0.81 1.59 -21.83
C SER A 350 0.31 3.01 -22.01
N ASP A 351 -0.60 3.43 -21.14
CA ASP A 351 -1.00 4.84 -20.99
C ASP A 351 0.28 5.61 -20.61
N GLY A 352 0.96 6.17 -21.61
CA GLY A 352 2.15 6.98 -21.41
C GLY A 352 1.85 8.12 -20.44
N TYR A 353 2.46 8.07 -19.26
CA TYR A 353 2.42 9.17 -18.31
C TYR A 353 3.12 10.38 -18.94
N PRO A 354 2.55 11.59 -18.89
CA PRO A 354 3.25 12.78 -19.37
C PRO A 354 4.54 12.95 -18.58
N ASP A 355 5.63 13.12 -19.31
CA ASP A 355 6.99 13.34 -18.84
C ASP A 355 6.98 14.40 -17.72
N CYS A 356 7.27 13.99 -16.49
CA CYS A 356 7.34 14.90 -15.35
C CYS A 356 8.76 15.44 -15.24
N ASP A 357 9.12 16.40 -16.10
CA ASP A 357 10.41 17.12 -16.03
C ASP A 357 10.67 17.74 -14.63
N LEU A 358 9.63 17.88 -13.80
CA LEU A 358 9.67 18.45 -12.45
C LEU A 358 9.77 17.39 -11.34
N CYS A 359 9.87 16.12 -11.70
CA CYS A 359 10.10 15.00 -10.80
C CYS A 359 11.58 14.56 -10.81
N ASP A 360 12.41 15.17 -11.65
CA ASP A 360 13.87 15.11 -11.54
C ASP A 360 14.33 15.92 -10.32
N TYR A 361 14.66 15.21 -9.24
CA TYR A 361 15.26 15.80 -8.05
C TYR A 361 16.73 15.37 -7.95
N ARG A 362 17.64 16.33 -8.11
CA ARG A 362 19.09 16.12 -8.04
C ARG A 362 19.63 15.09 -9.05
N GLY A 363 19.01 14.96 -10.23
CA GLY A 363 19.42 14.00 -11.25
C GLY A 363 18.84 12.60 -11.07
N ILE A 364 17.89 12.43 -10.14
CA ILE A 364 17.11 11.21 -9.96
C ILE A 364 15.71 11.48 -10.47
N ASP A 365 15.38 10.88 -11.61
CA ASP A 365 14.01 10.73 -12.05
C ASP A 365 13.35 9.62 -11.23
N VAL A 366 12.44 10.00 -10.33
CA VAL A 366 11.70 9.05 -9.49
C VAL A 366 10.68 8.21 -10.29
N HIS A 367 10.46 8.55 -11.57
CA HIS A 367 9.54 7.89 -12.49
C HIS A 367 10.27 7.19 -13.64
N THR A 368 11.51 6.73 -13.41
CA THR A 368 12.27 5.97 -14.42
C THR A 368 11.44 4.81 -14.98
N GLU A 369 11.68 4.45 -16.25
CA GLU A 369 10.97 3.37 -16.95
C GLU A 369 11.01 2.01 -16.20
N TRP A 370 11.97 1.82 -15.30
CA TRP A 370 12.11 0.61 -14.50
C TRP A 370 11.39 0.66 -13.14
N LEU A 371 11.07 1.85 -12.60
CA LEU A 371 10.27 1.99 -11.38
C LEU A 371 8.79 2.17 -11.72
N ASN A 372 7.92 1.33 -11.17
CA ASN A 372 6.48 1.38 -11.42
C ASN A 372 5.77 2.47 -10.58
N LEU A 373 6.37 3.66 -10.47
CA LEU A 373 5.83 4.77 -9.71
C LEU A 373 5.14 5.78 -10.64
N PRO A 374 3.81 5.98 -10.57
CA PRO A 374 3.12 6.98 -11.38
C PRO A 374 3.40 8.42 -10.89
N CYS A 375 3.38 9.37 -11.81
CA CYS A 375 3.29 10.78 -11.46
C CYS A 375 1.86 11.15 -11.01
N SER A 376 1.75 12.04 -10.03
CA SER A 376 0.47 12.54 -9.47
C SER A 376 0.45 14.07 -9.41
N SER A 377 -0.68 14.67 -9.00
CA SER A 377 -0.78 16.12 -8.88
C SER A 377 -0.01 16.65 -7.66
N PRO A 378 0.48 17.91 -7.69
CA PRO A 378 1.17 18.51 -6.54
C PRO A 378 0.37 18.48 -5.24
N GLU A 379 -0.96 18.64 -5.33
CA GLU A 379 -1.85 18.58 -4.18
C GLU A 379 -1.86 17.18 -3.57
N PHE A 380 -1.97 16.15 -4.42
CA PHE A 380 -1.91 14.77 -3.96
C PHE A 380 -0.53 14.43 -3.36
N GLY A 381 0.55 14.84 -4.02
CA GLY A 381 1.90 14.66 -3.50
C GLY A 381 2.12 15.34 -2.15
N LEU A 382 1.54 16.52 -1.92
CA LEU A 382 1.59 17.19 -0.61
C LEU A 382 0.89 16.35 0.48
N VAL A 383 -0.26 15.73 0.18
CA VAL A 383 -0.93 14.81 1.12
C VAL A 383 -0.02 13.63 1.44
N TRP A 384 0.60 13.01 0.43
CA TRP A 384 1.50 11.89 0.63
C TRP A 384 2.75 12.25 1.45
N ALA A 385 3.35 13.41 1.18
CA ALA A 385 4.49 13.90 1.95
C ALA A 385 4.15 14.14 3.43
N CYS A 386 2.98 14.74 3.71
CA CYS A 386 2.51 14.97 5.08
C CYS A 386 2.25 13.65 5.83
N ILE A 387 1.63 12.67 5.16
CA ILE A 387 1.34 11.36 5.73
C ILE A 387 2.63 10.60 6.05
N GLN A 388 3.59 10.54 5.12
CA GLN A 388 4.89 9.93 5.37
C GLN A 388 5.58 10.59 6.57
N THR A 389 5.58 11.93 6.63
CA THR A 389 6.19 12.64 7.75
C THR A 389 5.53 12.30 9.08
N GLU A 390 4.19 12.27 9.14
CA GLU A 390 3.44 11.85 10.33
C GLU A 390 3.79 10.41 10.74
N LEU A 391 3.78 9.48 9.78
CA LEU A 391 4.16 8.08 10.00
C LEU A 391 5.62 7.89 10.42
N LEU A 392 6.52 8.79 10.08
CA LEU A 392 7.95 8.68 10.41
C LEU A 392 8.36 9.54 11.59
N THR A 393 7.48 10.35 12.17
CA THR A 393 7.85 11.23 13.29
C THR A 393 7.01 11.02 14.53
N TYR A 394 5.85 10.37 14.42
CA TYR A 394 4.93 10.24 15.55
C TYR A 394 4.53 8.81 15.89
N ARG A 395 4.66 8.44 17.17
CA ARG A 395 4.05 7.24 17.76
C ARG A 395 3.30 7.60 19.03
N ARG A 396 2.18 6.94 19.27
CA ARG A 396 1.48 7.02 20.54
C ARG A 396 2.31 6.37 21.65
N LEU A 397 2.70 7.12 22.68
CA LEU A 397 3.58 6.62 23.74
C LEU A 397 2.82 6.19 24.98
N ALA A 398 1.82 6.96 25.40
CA ALA A 398 1.07 6.74 26.63
C ALA A 398 -0.44 6.59 26.37
N HIS A 399 -1.13 6.01 27.36
CA HIS A 399 -2.58 6.06 27.39
C HIS A 399 -3.02 7.51 27.60
N GLY A 400 -3.90 8.00 26.72
CA GLY A 400 -4.38 9.38 26.73
C GLY A 400 -3.72 10.28 25.69
N ASP A 401 -2.57 9.89 25.13
CA ASP A 401 -2.03 10.53 23.94
C ASP A 401 -2.97 10.31 22.76
N ASP A 402 -3.04 11.29 21.86
CA ASP A 402 -3.81 11.21 20.62
C ASP A 402 -3.26 10.13 19.68
N TRP A 403 -4.10 9.68 18.76
CA TRP A 403 -3.69 8.69 17.76
C TRP A 403 -2.98 9.29 16.57
N VAL A 404 -3.15 10.59 16.34
CA VAL A 404 -2.51 11.42 15.31
C VAL A 404 -1.86 12.59 16.04
N SER A 405 -0.67 12.99 15.60
CA SER A 405 0.09 14.07 16.24
C SER A 405 -0.61 15.42 16.09
N GLY A 406 -0.26 16.36 16.97
CA GLY A 406 -0.66 17.75 16.81
C GLY A 406 -0.09 18.44 15.56
N ASN A 407 0.84 17.80 14.84
CA ASN A 407 1.44 18.35 13.62
C ASN A 407 0.63 18.02 12.35
N PHE A 408 -0.25 17.02 12.40
CA PHE A 408 -1.12 16.60 11.31
C PHE A 408 -2.60 16.85 11.65
N SER A 409 -3.32 17.60 10.80
CA SER A 409 -4.73 17.95 11.03
C SER A 409 -5.66 17.29 10.02
N MET A 410 -6.44 16.29 10.44
CA MET A 410 -7.49 15.67 9.61
C MET A 410 -8.58 16.67 9.21
N ASN A 411 -8.97 17.57 10.11
CA ASN A 411 -9.95 18.62 9.78
C ASN A 411 -9.36 19.66 8.82
N GLY A 412 -8.08 20.01 8.98
CA GLY A 412 -7.38 20.89 8.05
C GLY A 412 -7.25 20.28 6.65
N LEU A 413 -7.01 18.97 6.58
CA LEU A 413 -7.00 18.22 5.32
C LEU A 413 -8.38 18.28 4.64
N LEU A 414 -9.45 17.97 5.39
CA LEU A 414 -10.80 17.97 4.84
C LEU A 414 -11.22 19.35 4.31
N ALA A 415 -10.98 20.40 5.09
CA ALA A 415 -11.31 21.77 4.70
C ALA A 415 -10.57 22.17 3.42
N TRP A 416 -9.28 21.83 3.32
CA TRP A 416 -8.49 22.14 2.14
C TRP A 416 -8.94 21.35 0.90
N LEU A 417 -9.20 20.04 1.03
CA LEU A 417 -9.66 19.20 -0.07
C LEU A 417 -11.03 19.67 -0.63
N ARG A 418 -11.87 20.27 0.21
CA ARG A 418 -13.15 20.86 -0.19
C ARG A 418 -13.05 22.27 -0.76
N GLY A 419 -11.87 22.89 -0.70
CA GLY A 419 -11.67 24.29 -1.06
C GLY A 419 -12.20 25.29 -0.03
N ASP A 420 -12.52 24.84 1.19
CA ASP A 420 -12.91 25.72 2.30
C ASP A 420 -11.70 26.51 2.83
N SER A 421 -10.47 26.03 2.57
CA SER A 421 -9.22 26.75 2.82
C SER A 421 -8.33 26.81 1.57
N GLN A 422 -7.55 27.88 1.45
CA GLN A 422 -6.62 28.07 0.33
C GLN A 422 -5.37 27.18 0.43
N SER A 423 -5.03 26.74 1.64
CA SER A 423 -3.88 25.87 1.91
C SER A 423 -4.26 24.75 2.87
N PHE A 424 -3.48 23.68 2.86
CA PHE A 424 -3.58 22.60 3.83
C PHE A 424 -3.08 23.10 5.19
N GLN A 425 -4.01 23.53 6.04
CA GLN A 425 -3.74 24.08 7.36
C GLN A 425 -3.33 22.98 8.33
N THR A 426 -2.02 22.78 8.46
CA THR A 426 -1.42 21.81 9.36
C THR A 426 -0.01 22.26 9.73
N PRO A 427 0.46 22.07 10.99
CA PRO A 427 1.79 22.52 11.38
C PRO A 427 2.94 21.98 10.52
N LEU A 428 2.82 20.76 9.98
CA LEU A 428 3.82 20.22 9.04
C LEU A 428 4.08 21.15 7.84
N VAL A 429 3.02 21.77 7.31
CA VAL A 429 3.07 22.67 6.16
C VAL A 429 3.36 24.10 6.61
N ASP A 430 2.54 24.64 7.52
CA ASP A 430 2.63 26.04 7.96
C ASP A 430 3.96 26.33 8.67
N GLY A 431 4.45 25.37 9.45
CA GLY A 431 5.72 25.42 10.15
C GLY A 431 6.94 25.05 9.29
N LYS A 432 6.73 24.67 8.01
CA LYS A 432 7.78 24.18 7.09
C LYS A 432 8.65 23.11 7.74
N MET A 433 8.00 22.13 8.38
CA MET A 433 8.67 21.09 9.18
C MET A 433 9.21 19.95 8.31
N MET A 434 8.72 19.82 7.08
CA MET A 434 9.13 18.80 6.13
C MET A 434 10.39 19.20 5.34
N GLN A 435 11.20 18.21 4.98
CA GLN A 435 12.22 18.36 3.93
C GLN A 435 11.57 18.63 2.56
N THR A 436 12.40 19.01 1.59
CA THR A 436 11.94 19.12 0.21
C THR A 436 11.55 17.75 -0.32
N HIS A 437 10.39 17.68 -0.97
CA HIS A 437 9.85 16.48 -1.62
C HIS A 437 9.50 16.79 -3.08
N THR A 438 9.36 15.75 -3.89
CA THR A 438 8.92 15.87 -5.28
C THR A 438 7.46 16.30 -5.37
N LYS A 439 7.00 16.66 -6.58
CA LYS A 439 5.58 16.95 -6.85
C LYS A 439 4.67 15.76 -6.51
N CYS A 440 5.20 14.55 -6.56
CA CYS A 440 4.49 13.31 -6.23
C CYS A 440 4.60 12.92 -4.75
N GLY A 441 5.26 13.75 -3.93
CA GLY A 441 5.37 13.56 -2.49
C GLY A 441 6.49 12.64 -2.03
N TRP A 442 7.42 12.25 -2.91
CA TRP A 442 8.57 11.43 -2.54
C TRP A 442 9.71 12.29 -1.99
N PHE A 443 10.38 11.83 -0.93
CA PHE A 443 11.52 12.53 -0.34
C PHE A 443 12.83 12.01 -0.93
N ALA A 444 13.44 12.77 -1.82
CA ALA A 444 14.70 12.40 -2.49
C ALA A 444 15.92 13.07 -1.83
N THR A 445 16.06 12.94 -0.51
CA THR A 445 17.11 13.62 0.27
C THR A 445 18.52 13.08 0.04
N SER A 446 18.66 11.79 -0.29
CA SER A 446 19.91 11.13 -0.66
C SER A 446 19.75 10.31 -1.95
N ALA A 447 20.87 10.00 -2.61
CA ALA A 447 20.89 9.22 -3.83
C ALA A 447 20.69 7.71 -3.63
N GLU A 448 20.60 7.26 -2.37
CA GLU A 448 20.78 5.84 -2.01
C GLU A 448 19.44 5.09 -1.85
N ASP A 449 18.40 5.65 -1.20
CA ASP A 449 17.07 4.99 -1.15
C ASP A 449 15.92 5.97 -0.80
N PHE A 450 15.28 6.56 -1.82
CA PHE A 450 14.14 7.47 -1.63
C PHE A 450 12.80 6.74 -1.40
N ILE A 451 12.77 5.42 -1.61
CA ILE A 451 11.55 4.61 -1.65
C ILE A 451 11.03 4.37 -0.22
N LEU A 452 11.94 4.25 0.74
CA LEU A 452 11.63 4.10 2.17
C LEU A 452 12.34 5.18 2.99
N PRO A 453 11.83 6.42 2.98
CA PRO A 453 12.51 7.52 3.66
C PRO A 453 12.58 7.28 5.17
N THR A 454 13.66 7.74 5.78
CA THR A 454 13.82 7.76 7.23
C THR A 454 13.18 9.02 7.82
N ALA A 455 13.08 9.05 9.15
CA ALA A 455 12.62 10.25 9.83
C ALA A 455 13.52 11.48 9.59
N GLY A 456 14.82 11.27 9.32
CA GLY A 456 15.75 12.34 8.95
C GLY A 456 15.54 12.85 7.52
N ASP A 457 15.07 11.99 6.63
CA ASP A 457 14.79 12.31 5.22
C ASP A 457 13.52 13.13 5.05
N VAL A 458 12.57 12.99 5.97
CA VAL A 458 11.30 13.74 5.91
C VAL A 458 11.29 14.99 6.77
N SER A 459 12.15 15.07 7.79
CA SER A 459 12.11 16.16 8.79
C SER A 459 13.19 17.22 8.53
N ARG A 460 12.76 18.46 8.31
CA ARG A 460 13.67 19.63 8.28
C ARG A 460 14.05 20.08 9.69
N GLN A 461 13.17 19.85 10.65
CA GLN A 461 13.37 20.18 12.05
C GLN A 461 13.03 18.97 12.91
N TYR A 462 13.82 18.74 13.95
CA TYR A 462 13.58 17.64 14.88
C TYR A 462 12.25 17.86 15.63
N SER A 463 11.28 16.98 15.38
CA SER A 463 9.93 17.02 15.97
C SER A 463 9.40 15.63 16.30
N MET A 464 10.28 14.63 16.32
CA MET A 464 9.91 13.24 16.53
C MET A 464 9.68 12.91 18.00
N ASN A 465 8.85 11.90 18.28
CA ASN A 465 8.70 11.33 19.62
C ASN A 465 9.08 9.84 19.70
N MET A 466 9.87 9.35 18.74
CA MET A 466 10.24 7.93 18.60
C MET A 466 11.59 7.57 19.24
N GLU A 467 12.22 8.49 19.97
CA GLU A 467 13.52 8.31 20.64
C GLU A 467 13.47 7.46 21.92
N ASP A 468 12.35 6.79 22.22
CA ASP A 468 12.34 5.80 23.29
C ASP A 468 13.03 4.51 22.83
N PHE A 469 14.37 4.47 22.92
CA PHE A 469 15.21 3.33 22.55
C PHE A 469 14.84 2.01 23.25
N ARG A 470 14.05 2.05 24.33
CA ARG A 470 13.53 0.84 24.99
C ARG A 470 12.32 0.24 24.27
N ARG A 471 11.70 0.99 23.36
CA ARG A 471 10.47 0.64 22.65
C ARG A 471 10.63 0.65 21.13
N SER A 472 11.70 1.25 20.63
CA SER A 472 12.00 1.37 19.21
C SER A 472 13.03 0.31 18.79
N SER A 473 12.73 -0.42 17.72
CA SER A 473 13.69 -1.24 17.00
C SER A 473 14.10 -0.50 15.73
N PHE A 474 15.41 -0.38 15.50
CA PHE A 474 15.96 0.29 14.33
C PHE A 474 16.51 -0.76 13.38
N LEU A 475 16.13 -0.65 12.12
CA LEU A 475 16.73 -1.43 11.05
C LEU A 475 17.84 -0.63 10.40
N PRO A 476 18.89 -1.29 9.87
CA PRO A 476 19.80 -0.65 8.93
C PRO A 476 18.99 -0.04 7.78
N ALA A 477 19.51 1.04 7.20
CA ALA A 477 18.98 1.53 5.94
C ALA A 477 19.01 0.38 4.93
N SER A 478 17.89 0.18 4.25
CA SER A 478 17.81 -0.81 3.19
C SER A 478 18.51 -0.23 1.95
N ASP A 479 19.10 -1.12 1.15
CA ASP A 479 19.69 -0.73 -0.12
C ASP A 479 18.82 -1.23 -1.28
N LEU A 480 17.51 -0.95 -1.19
CA LEU A 480 16.53 -1.53 -2.11
C LEU A 480 16.70 -0.99 -3.51
N LEU A 481 17.02 0.30 -3.61
CA LEU A 481 17.23 0.94 -4.90
C LEU A 481 18.44 0.32 -5.61
N GLU A 482 19.61 0.18 -4.97
CA GLU A 482 20.74 -0.51 -5.59
C GLU A 482 20.42 -1.97 -5.90
N SER A 483 19.70 -2.66 -5.00
CA SER A 483 19.25 -4.04 -5.23
C SER A 483 18.38 -4.12 -6.47
N TRP A 484 17.41 -3.21 -6.66
CA TRP A 484 16.54 -3.19 -7.84
C TRP A 484 17.29 -2.78 -9.11
N ILE A 485 18.21 -1.80 -9.03
CA ILE A 485 19.08 -1.40 -10.15
C ILE A 485 19.94 -2.57 -10.61
N SER A 486 20.48 -3.37 -9.68
CA SER A 486 21.29 -4.54 -10.03
C SER A 486 20.51 -5.63 -10.77
N LEU A 487 19.17 -5.56 -10.72
CA LEU A 487 18.25 -6.53 -11.33
C LEU A 487 17.65 -6.05 -12.66
N SER A 488 17.70 -4.75 -12.96
CA SER A 488 17.27 -4.13 -14.23
C SER A 488 18.40 -4.12 -15.24
#